data_AF-A0A0A2JMW5-F1
#
_entry.id   AF-A0A0A2JMW5-F1
#
_cell.length_a   1.000
_cell.length_b   1.000
_cell.length_c   1.000
_cell.angle_alpha   90.00
_cell.angle_beta   90.00
_cell.angle_gamma   90.00
#
_symmetry.space_group_name_H-M   'P 1'
#
loop_
_entity.id
_entity.type
_entity.pdbx_description
1 polymer ?
#
loop_
_entity_poly.entity_id
_entity_poly.type
_entity_poly.pdbx_seq_one_letter_code
_entity_poly.pdbx_strand_id
1 'polypeptide(L)'
;MKGKARHKHAITASFFFNARGDGLEKSISGIYRSLLVQLLKGYTDLQVVLDDSDLLPRSQNDCPCLNVLKQLFANAVCSLGQRSFTYFIDALDECNKQQVVDMVQYFEDLAEQSTAKGVPFRTYFSSRHYPYIVIQRGIRLTLEDQSGHAEDLTTYVTSRLIIKEPTLIEELQPLILSKAAGVFMWVVLVVDILNKEYRRGRMALRMRLAEIPSDLSELFKDILRRDNKNTEALLLCILWILYAKDPLRPQEFYHTLWSGLSLKGLVDDRIPDVTVLGTGTGVNRFSTYIISSSKGLAETTKSSQPRVQFIHKSVRDFLIKDKGLYKLWPELGFDCESLGHKKLKQCCSLYMNNTLICTSVSRLPLESNSKCRKEISNEYPFLQYVSQNILYHTNAAAKAIPQEAFLSSFPIPN
;
A
#
# COMPACT_ATOMS: atom_id res chain seq x y z
N MET A 1 -36.07 19.16 32.46
CA MET A 1 -34.77 19.85 32.61
C MET A 1 -33.67 18.84 32.91
N LYS A 2 -32.81 18.55 31.93
CA LYS A 2 -31.38 18.20 32.09
C LYS A 2 -30.76 18.52 30.73
N GLY A 3 -29.88 19.52 30.75
CA GLY A 3 -29.51 20.29 29.56
C GLY A 3 -28.76 19.48 28.52
N LYS A 4 -29.11 19.71 27.25
CA LYS A 4 -28.20 19.50 26.12
C LYS A 4 -26.97 20.37 26.37
N ALA A 5 -25.89 19.77 26.86
CA ALA A 5 -24.59 20.41 26.84
C ALA A 5 -24.25 20.67 25.37
N ARG A 6 -24.15 21.95 24.99
CA ARG A 6 -23.62 22.42 23.71
C ARG A 6 -22.36 21.62 23.39
N HIS A 7 -22.33 20.95 22.24
CA HIS A 7 -21.15 20.25 21.75
C HIS A 7 -19.93 21.19 21.79
N LYS A 8 -19.01 20.96 22.73
CA LYS A 8 -17.65 21.49 22.66
C LYS A 8 -17.05 20.92 21.36
N HIS A 9 -16.59 21.79 20.45
CA HIS A 9 -15.95 21.38 19.20
C HIS A 9 -14.89 20.32 19.49
N ALA A 10 -15.11 19.08 19.06
CA ALA A 10 -14.17 17.97 19.18
C ALA A 10 -13.54 17.74 17.81
N ILE A 11 -12.21 17.66 17.77
CA ILE A 11 -11.47 17.38 16.54
C ILE A 11 -10.95 15.93 16.59
N THR A 12 -11.18 15.21 15.51
CA THR A 12 -10.62 13.88 15.29
C THR A 12 -9.59 13.96 14.16
N ALA A 13 -8.37 13.52 14.42
CA ALA A 13 -7.31 13.39 13.44
C ALA A 13 -7.00 11.92 13.15
N SER A 14 -6.37 11.64 12.02
CA SER A 14 -5.86 10.30 11.72
C SER A 14 -4.55 10.32 10.95
N PHE A 15 -3.78 9.25 11.12
CA PHE A 15 -2.58 8.96 10.36
C PHE A 15 -2.53 7.46 10.07
N PHE A 16 -2.17 7.09 8.84
CA PHE A 16 -1.96 5.71 8.43
C PHE A 16 -0.51 5.56 8.00
N PHE A 17 0.24 4.66 8.64
CA PHE A 17 1.56 4.34 8.14
C PHE A 17 1.44 3.56 6.84
N ASN A 18 2.13 4.05 5.81
CA ASN A 18 2.22 3.39 4.52
C ASN A 18 3.69 3.09 4.22
N ALA A 19 4.13 1.85 4.45
CA ALA A 19 5.49 1.41 4.13
C ALA A 19 5.81 1.49 2.63
N ARG A 20 4.78 1.55 1.78
CA ARG A 20 4.90 1.75 0.32
C ARG A 20 4.79 3.22 -0.09
N GLY A 21 4.53 4.09 0.87
CA GLY A 21 4.31 5.51 0.66
C GLY A 21 5.57 6.33 0.59
N ASP A 22 5.37 7.62 0.40
CA ASP A 22 6.44 8.63 0.38
C ASP A 22 7.17 8.67 1.73
N GLY A 23 8.33 9.34 1.75
CA GLY A 23 9.17 9.45 2.95
C GLY A 23 8.42 9.86 4.22
N LEU A 24 7.42 10.75 4.10
CA LEU A 24 6.61 11.20 5.23
C LEU A 24 5.62 10.14 5.71
N GLU A 25 4.98 9.40 4.81
CA GLU A 25 3.93 8.42 5.14
C GLU A 25 4.46 7.21 5.94
N LYS A 26 5.77 7.03 6.01
CA LYS A 26 6.45 5.97 6.78
C LYS A 26 7.32 6.47 7.92
N SER A 27 7.29 7.77 8.23
CA SER A 27 8.18 8.39 9.21
C SER A 27 7.44 8.98 10.41
N ILE A 28 8.09 8.98 11.57
CA ILE A 28 7.57 9.64 12.77
C ILE A 28 7.41 11.15 12.55
N SER A 29 8.33 11.80 11.84
CA SER A 29 8.18 13.22 11.47
C SER A 29 6.90 13.47 10.67
N GLY A 30 6.52 12.55 9.78
CA GLY A 30 5.27 12.63 9.03
C GLY A 30 4.03 12.61 9.91
N ILE A 31 4.03 11.79 10.98
CA ILE A 31 2.95 11.78 11.98
C ILE A 31 2.81 13.14 12.63
N TYR A 32 3.88 13.65 13.26
CA TYR A 32 3.77 14.91 14.01
C TYR A 32 3.40 16.08 13.09
N ARG A 33 3.92 16.12 11.86
CA ARG A 33 3.50 17.11 10.86
C ARG A 33 2.02 17.00 10.52
N SER A 34 1.53 15.79 10.26
CA SER A 34 0.12 15.55 9.93
C SER A 34 -0.81 15.91 11.10
N LEU A 35 -0.45 15.47 12.32
CA LEU A 35 -1.22 15.74 13.53
C LEU A 35 -1.25 17.24 13.84
N LEU A 36 -0.12 17.93 13.77
CA LEU A 36 -0.06 19.39 13.94
C LEU A 36 -0.96 20.09 12.93
N VAL A 37 -0.84 19.77 11.64
CA VAL A 37 -1.67 20.42 10.61
C VAL A 37 -3.16 20.17 10.84
N GLN A 38 -3.56 18.94 11.19
CA GLN A 38 -4.97 18.62 11.47
C GLN A 38 -5.48 19.33 12.74
N LEU A 39 -4.67 19.36 13.79
CA LEU A 39 -4.99 20.04 15.05
C LEU A 39 -5.13 21.57 14.86
N LEU A 40 -4.16 22.20 14.22
CA LEU A 40 -4.11 23.65 14.00
C LEU A 40 -5.13 24.16 12.98
N LYS A 41 -5.55 23.30 12.03
CA LYS A 41 -6.69 23.59 11.16
C LYS A 41 -8.02 23.44 11.89
N GLY A 42 -8.11 22.48 12.82
CA GLY A 42 -9.30 22.26 13.64
C GLY A 42 -9.52 23.34 14.69
N TYR A 43 -8.43 23.85 15.27
CA TYR A 43 -8.42 24.92 16.26
C TYR A 43 -7.40 26.00 15.85
N THR A 44 -7.87 26.99 15.09
CA THR A 44 -7.02 28.01 14.48
C THR A 44 -6.33 28.91 15.50
N ASP A 45 -6.90 29.11 16.69
CA ASP A 45 -6.28 29.83 17.80
C ASP A 45 -5.01 29.14 18.34
N LEU A 46 -4.89 27.82 18.17
CA LEU A 46 -3.68 27.10 18.55
C LEU A 46 -2.49 27.40 17.64
N GLN A 47 -2.69 28.07 16.49
CA GLN A 47 -1.59 28.44 15.60
C GLN A 47 -0.58 29.37 16.26
N VAL A 48 -0.94 30.01 17.38
CA VAL A 48 -0.02 30.80 18.22
C VAL A 48 1.22 30.01 18.67
N VAL A 49 1.16 28.68 18.73
CA VAL A 49 2.36 27.86 19.05
C VAL A 49 3.44 27.95 17.97
N LEU A 50 3.09 28.39 16.75
CA LEU A 50 4.03 28.61 15.66
C LEU A 50 4.76 29.96 15.77
N ASP A 51 4.32 30.85 16.66
CA ASP A 51 4.96 32.16 16.88
C ASP A 51 6.13 32.06 17.89
N ASP A 52 6.35 30.88 18.47
CA ASP A 52 7.44 30.60 19.41
C ASP A 52 8.80 30.68 18.70
N SER A 53 9.49 31.80 18.90
CA SER A 53 10.77 32.10 18.24
C SER A 53 11.94 31.29 18.78
N ASP A 54 11.80 30.67 19.96
CA ASP A 54 12.82 29.77 20.52
C ASP A 54 12.74 28.40 19.83
N LEU A 55 11.53 27.96 19.50
CA LEU A 55 11.29 26.71 18.78
C LEU A 55 11.44 26.85 17.26
N LEU A 56 11.01 27.98 16.71
CA LEU A 56 11.00 28.28 15.28
C LEU A 56 11.73 29.61 15.01
N PRO A 57 13.07 29.58 14.92
CA PRO A 57 13.85 30.77 14.59
C PRO A 57 13.43 31.32 13.23
N ARG A 58 13.25 32.64 13.12
CA ARG A 58 12.81 33.32 11.87
C ARG A 58 13.73 33.09 10.67
N SER A 59 14.95 32.63 10.88
CA SER A 59 15.92 32.28 9.84
C SER A 59 15.79 30.85 9.31
N GLN A 60 14.91 30.03 9.87
CA GLN A 60 14.74 28.64 9.47
C GLN A 60 13.86 28.56 8.20
N ASN A 61 14.50 28.25 7.06
CA ASN A 61 13.80 28.03 5.78
C ASN A 61 13.35 26.58 5.57
N ASP A 62 13.81 25.66 6.41
CA ASP A 62 13.51 24.23 6.31
C ASP A 62 12.44 23.76 7.30
N CYS A 63 11.88 22.57 7.04
CA CYS A 63 10.92 21.96 7.96
C CYS A 63 11.55 21.73 9.35
N PRO A 64 10.81 21.97 10.45
CA PRO A 64 11.34 21.75 11.79
C PRO A 64 11.76 20.30 12.02
N CYS A 65 12.81 20.11 12.83
CA CYS A 65 13.28 18.77 13.21
C CYS A 65 12.27 18.06 14.11
N LEU A 66 12.41 16.74 14.27
CA LEU A 66 11.44 15.92 15.02
C LEU A 66 11.23 16.40 16.46
N ASN A 67 12.29 16.84 17.15
CA ASN A 67 12.17 17.31 18.53
C ASN A 67 11.35 18.60 18.64
N VAL A 68 11.53 19.53 17.69
CA VAL A 68 10.72 20.75 17.61
C VAL A 68 9.26 20.39 17.29
N LEU A 69 9.02 19.48 16.34
CA LEU A 69 7.67 19.01 16.02
C LEU A 69 6.95 18.38 17.23
N LYS A 70 7.67 17.59 18.04
CA LYS A 70 7.16 17.05 19.31
C LYS A 70 6.76 18.17 20.26
N GLN A 71 7.65 19.13 20.50
CA GLN A 71 7.40 20.25 21.42
C GLN A 71 6.22 21.11 20.97
N LEU A 72 6.16 21.48 19.69
CA LEU A 72 5.03 22.21 19.11
C LEU A 72 3.71 21.46 19.32
N PHE A 73 3.72 20.14 19.11
CA PHE A 73 2.53 19.31 19.30
C PHE A 73 2.10 19.26 20.76
N ALA A 74 3.02 19.04 21.69
CA ALA A 74 2.74 19.07 23.12
C ALA A 74 2.20 20.43 23.59
N ASN A 75 2.79 21.53 23.11
CA ASN A 75 2.33 22.89 23.42
C ASN A 75 0.91 23.11 22.92
N ALA A 76 0.61 22.69 21.68
CA ALA A 76 -0.73 22.81 21.12
C ALA A 76 -1.77 21.97 21.91
N VAL A 77 -1.41 20.74 22.29
CA VAL A 77 -2.25 19.87 23.11
C VAL A 77 -2.49 20.48 24.49
N CYS A 78 -1.45 21.04 25.15
CA CYS A 78 -1.61 21.72 26.43
C CYS A 78 -2.54 22.94 26.36
N SER A 79 -2.56 23.64 25.22
CA SER A 79 -3.41 24.82 24.98
C SER A 79 -4.84 24.47 24.55
N LEU A 80 -5.22 23.18 24.48
CA LEU A 80 -6.59 22.75 24.16
C LEU A 80 -7.62 23.25 25.19
N GLY A 81 -7.20 23.46 26.44
CA GLY A 81 -8.10 23.78 27.53
C GLY A 81 -9.18 22.71 27.69
N GLN A 82 -10.44 23.07 27.43
CA GLN A 82 -11.59 22.19 27.58
C GLN A 82 -12.02 21.47 26.28
N ARG A 83 -11.28 21.65 25.19
CA ARG A 83 -11.59 21.11 23.86
C ARG A 83 -11.03 19.70 23.70
N SER A 84 -11.79 18.82 23.03
CA SER A 84 -11.43 17.41 22.87
C SER A 84 -10.63 17.19 21.60
N PHE A 85 -9.49 16.53 21.72
CA PHE A 85 -8.72 16.08 20.56
C PHE A 85 -8.51 14.57 20.63
N THR A 86 -8.98 13.88 19.61
CA THR A 86 -8.82 12.44 19.45
C THR A 86 -8.00 12.17 18.21
N TYR A 87 -7.09 11.19 18.25
CA TYR A 87 -6.37 10.79 17.05
C TYR A 87 -6.16 9.29 16.95
N PHE A 88 -6.16 8.81 15.71
CA PHE A 88 -5.96 7.41 15.35
C PHE A 88 -4.66 7.28 14.54
N ILE A 89 -3.76 6.39 14.98
CA ILE A 89 -2.56 6.04 14.24
C ILE A 89 -2.64 4.55 13.90
N ASP A 90 -2.73 4.26 12.62
CA ASP A 90 -2.89 2.91 12.11
C ASP A 90 -1.59 2.34 11.53
N ALA A 91 -1.49 1.02 11.62
CA ALA A 91 -0.43 0.17 11.10
C ALA A 91 0.97 0.47 11.67
N LEU A 92 1.12 0.55 13.00
CA LEU A 92 2.40 0.81 13.66
C LEU A 92 3.54 -0.13 13.21
N ASP A 93 3.22 -1.38 12.85
CA ASP A 93 4.19 -2.37 12.37
C ASP A 93 4.75 -2.10 10.96
N GLU A 94 4.34 -1.01 10.30
CA GLU A 94 4.91 -0.50 9.04
C GLU A 94 6.13 0.41 9.27
N CYS A 95 6.36 0.90 10.50
CA CYS A 95 7.42 1.85 10.81
C CYS A 95 8.61 1.18 11.50
N ASN A 96 9.72 1.91 11.63
CA ASN A 96 10.91 1.42 12.31
C ASN A 96 10.60 1.10 13.78
N LYS A 97 11.04 -0.08 14.23
CA LYS A 97 10.68 -0.61 15.54
C LYS A 97 11.05 0.31 16.71
N GLN A 98 12.29 0.80 16.74
CA GLN A 98 12.77 1.62 17.85
C GLN A 98 12.02 2.96 17.89
N GLN A 99 11.82 3.56 16.72
CA GLN A 99 11.14 4.84 16.60
C GLN A 99 9.68 4.78 17.06
N VAL A 100 9.00 3.65 16.84
CA VAL A 100 7.62 3.45 17.30
C VAL A 100 7.53 3.30 18.81
N VAL A 101 8.46 2.58 19.45
CA VAL A 101 8.50 2.43 20.91
C VAL A 101 8.66 3.80 21.57
N ASP A 102 9.63 4.59 21.12
CA ASP A 102 9.89 5.94 21.64
C ASP A 102 8.68 6.88 21.42
N MET A 103 7.98 6.71 20.30
CA MET A 103 6.78 7.48 19.97
C MET A 103 5.61 7.12 20.89
N VAL A 104 5.34 5.83 21.11
CA VAL A 104 4.25 5.37 21.98
C VAL A 104 4.47 5.87 23.41
N GLN A 105 5.69 5.71 23.95
CA GLN A 105 6.03 6.22 25.29
C GLN A 105 5.78 7.72 25.40
N TYR A 106 6.22 8.50 24.40
CA TYR A 106 5.99 9.95 24.38
C TYR A 106 4.49 10.31 24.40
N PHE A 107 3.66 9.58 23.66
CA PHE A 107 2.21 9.82 23.66
C PHE A 107 1.53 9.39 24.96
N GLU A 108 2.03 8.35 25.64
CA GLU A 108 1.57 7.99 26.99
C GLU A 108 1.88 9.10 28.00
N ASP A 109 3.11 9.63 27.98
CA ASP A 109 3.53 10.72 28.87
C ASP A 109 2.70 11.98 28.61
N LEU A 110 2.46 12.32 27.34
CA LEU A 110 1.63 13.46 26.97
C LEU A 110 0.15 13.26 27.39
N ALA A 111 -0.37 12.04 27.28
CA ALA A 111 -1.73 11.72 27.70
C ALA A 111 -1.91 11.80 29.22
N GLU A 112 -0.92 11.36 29.99
CA GLU A 112 -0.91 11.56 31.45
C GLU A 112 -0.91 13.05 31.79
N GLN A 113 0.02 13.82 31.22
CA GLN A 113 0.14 15.26 31.50
C GLN A 113 -1.14 16.01 31.12
N SER A 114 -1.76 15.63 30.00
CA SER A 114 -3.03 16.20 29.55
C SER A 114 -4.16 15.87 30.52
N THR A 115 -4.23 14.62 30.99
CA THR A 115 -5.23 14.16 31.96
C THR A 115 -5.09 14.90 33.29
N ALA A 116 -3.87 15.07 33.80
CA ALA A 116 -3.59 15.81 35.03
C ALA A 116 -4.04 17.29 34.95
N LYS A 117 -4.01 17.88 33.75
CA LYS A 117 -4.49 19.25 33.47
C LYS A 117 -5.98 19.31 33.09
N GLY A 118 -6.70 18.19 33.08
CA GLY A 118 -8.10 18.12 32.67
C GLY A 118 -8.34 18.36 31.18
N VAL A 119 -7.31 18.19 30.34
CA VAL A 119 -7.39 18.29 28.88
C VAL A 119 -7.88 16.96 28.29
N PRO A 120 -9.00 16.94 27.54
CA PRO A 120 -9.54 15.72 26.94
C PRO A 120 -8.77 15.33 25.67
N PHE A 121 -7.59 14.73 25.85
CA PHE A 121 -6.73 14.19 24.80
C PHE A 121 -6.81 12.67 24.76
N ARG A 122 -7.11 12.09 23.59
CA ARG A 122 -7.26 10.63 23.42
C ARG A 122 -6.48 10.11 22.22
N THR A 123 -5.83 8.99 22.43
CA THR A 123 -4.95 8.34 21.47
C THR A 123 -5.43 6.94 21.18
N TYR A 124 -5.45 6.56 19.91
CA TYR A 124 -5.73 5.19 19.48
C TYR A 124 -4.63 4.72 18.54
N PHE A 125 -4.11 3.53 18.80
CA PHE A 125 -3.10 2.88 17.99
C PHE A 125 -3.64 1.55 17.47
N SER A 126 -3.39 1.23 16.20
CA SER A 126 -3.60 -0.11 15.65
C SER A 126 -2.32 -0.66 15.03
N SER A 127 -2.15 -1.96 15.18
CA SER A 127 -0.98 -2.70 14.71
C SER A 127 -1.35 -4.16 14.56
N ARG A 128 -0.71 -4.87 13.63
CA ARG A 128 -0.64 -6.34 13.70
C ARG A 128 0.13 -6.75 14.96
N HIS A 129 0.08 -8.03 15.33
CA HIS A 129 0.74 -8.52 16.55
C HIS A 129 2.19 -8.03 16.61
N TYR A 130 2.45 -7.14 17.57
CA TYR A 130 3.70 -6.41 17.67
C TYR A 130 4.20 -6.48 19.11
N PRO A 131 4.93 -7.55 19.46
CA PRO A 131 5.18 -7.93 20.86
C PRO A 131 6.10 -6.95 21.61
N TYR A 132 6.70 -5.99 20.92
CA TYR A 132 7.68 -5.05 21.47
C TYR A 132 7.08 -3.71 21.92
N ILE A 133 5.83 -3.42 21.55
CA ILE A 133 5.14 -2.23 22.06
C ILE A 133 4.41 -2.64 23.33
N VAL A 134 4.92 -2.17 24.46
CA VAL A 134 4.27 -2.30 25.77
C VAL A 134 3.58 -0.97 26.05
N ILE A 135 2.25 -0.99 26.05
CA ILE A 135 1.44 0.15 26.49
C ILE A 135 1.27 -0.01 28.00
N GLN A 136 1.91 0.86 28.77
CA GLN A 136 1.84 0.83 30.24
C GLN A 136 0.53 1.41 30.76
N ARG A 137 -0.03 2.40 30.05
CA ARG A 137 -1.11 3.28 30.52
C ARG A 137 -2.19 3.41 29.47
N GLY A 138 -2.83 2.29 29.16
CA GLY A 138 -3.88 2.25 28.16
C GLY A 138 -4.66 0.94 28.15
N ILE A 139 -5.62 0.87 27.25
CA ILE A 139 -6.43 -0.32 27.03
C ILE A 139 -5.89 -1.01 25.77
N ARG A 140 -5.48 -2.27 25.92
CA ARG A 140 -5.11 -3.12 24.78
C ARG A 140 -6.28 -3.99 24.40
N LEU A 141 -6.71 -3.89 23.15
CA LEU A 141 -7.71 -4.77 22.56
C LEU A 141 -7.03 -5.64 21.52
N THR A 142 -7.03 -6.95 21.76
CA THR A 142 -6.62 -7.95 20.77
C THR A 142 -7.88 -8.38 20.02
N LEU A 143 -7.96 -8.08 18.72
CA LEU A 143 -9.20 -8.28 17.94
C LEU A 143 -9.63 -9.74 17.91
N GLU A 144 -8.68 -10.65 17.75
CA GLU A 144 -8.93 -12.10 17.71
C GLU A 144 -9.44 -12.68 19.04
N ASP A 145 -9.22 -11.99 20.16
CA ASP A 145 -9.68 -12.39 21.49
C ASP A 145 -11.05 -11.77 21.85
N GLN A 146 -11.58 -10.87 21.01
CA GLN A 146 -12.88 -10.26 21.28
C GLN A 146 -14.00 -11.24 20.99
N SER A 147 -15.01 -11.27 21.85
CA SER A 147 -16.12 -12.22 21.75
C SER A 147 -16.76 -12.23 20.37
N GLY A 148 -17.03 -11.05 19.79
CA GLY A 148 -17.69 -10.87 18.48
C GLY A 148 -16.91 -11.32 17.24
N HIS A 149 -15.63 -11.67 17.37
CA HIS A 149 -14.77 -11.98 16.21
C HIS A 149 -15.21 -13.24 15.46
N ALA A 150 -15.62 -14.27 16.20
CA ALA A 150 -16.10 -15.52 15.61
C ALA A 150 -17.47 -15.34 14.92
N GLU A 151 -18.36 -14.54 15.50
CA GLU A 151 -19.65 -14.18 14.93
C GLU A 151 -19.48 -13.34 13.66
N ASP A 152 -18.51 -12.43 13.62
CA ASP A 152 -18.22 -11.61 12.44
C ASP A 152 -17.73 -12.48 11.26
N LEU A 153 -16.85 -13.45 11.53
CA LEU A 153 -16.42 -14.43 10.52
C LEU A 153 -17.62 -15.26 10.02
N THR A 154 -18.45 -15.75 10.93
CA THR A 154 -19.66 -16.53 10.60
C THR A 154 -20.64 -15.72 9.75
N THR A 155 -20.86 -14.46 10.13
CA THR A 155 -21.72 -13.50 9.43
C THR A 155 -21.17 -13.21 8.03
N TYR A 156 -19.85 -13.05 7.90
CA TYR A 156 -19.21 -12.85 6.61
C TYR A 156 -19.40 -14.05 5.69
N VAL A 157 -19.10 -15.28 6.15
CA VAL A 157 -19.25 -16.50 5.35
C VAL A 157 -20.71 -16.65 4.90
N THR A 158 -21.66 -16.50 5.83
CA THR A 158 -23.09 -16.63 5.55
C THR A 158 -23.58 -15.61 4.54
N SER A 159 -23.14 -14.35 4.65
CA SER A 159 -23.60 -13.28 3.77
C SER A 159 -22.92 -13.27 2.39
N ARG A 160 -21.73 -13.87 2.24
CA ARG A 160 -20.92 -13.77 1.02
C ARG A 160 -20.83 -15.05 0.21
N LEU A 161 -21.09 -16.22 0.80
CA LEU A 161 -21.10 -17.48 0.06
C LEU A 161 -22.35 -17.53 -0.83
N ILE A 162 -22.16 -17.68 -2.15
CA ILE A 162 -23.28 -17.65 -3.12
C ILE A 162 -23.87 -19.05 -3.39
N ILE A 163 -23.33 -20.07 -2.73
CA ILE A 163 -23.77 -21.46 -2.85
C ILE A 163 -25.20 -21.54 -2.30
N LYS A 164 -26.11 -22.16 -3.05
CA LYS A 164 -27.54 -22.22 -2.71
C LYS A 164 -27.99 -23.55 -2.11
N GLU A 165 -27.15 -24.58 -2.18
CA GLU A 165 -27.50 -25.95 -1.80
C GLU A 165 -27.36 -26.11 -0.28
N PRO A 166 -28.46 -26.30 0.49
CA PRO A 166 -28.43 -26.21 1.96
C PRO A 166 -27.48 -27.21 2.62
N THR A 167 -27.50 -28.46 2.18
CA THR A 167 -26.63 -29.52 2.72
C THR A 167 -25.14 -29.20 2.53
N LEU A 168 -24.79 -28.62 1.37
CA LEU A 168 -23.42 -28.21 1.09
C LEU A 168 -23.01 -27.01 1.97
N ILE A 169 -23.91 -26.07 2.24
CA ILE A 169 -23.64 -24.93 3.12
C ILE A 169 -23.39 -25.40 4.55
N GLU A 170 -24.25 -26.28 5.08
CA GLU A 170 -24.14 -26.85 6.43
C GLU A 170 -22.80 -27.56 6.65
N GLU A 171 -22.23 -28.17 5.61
CA GLU A 171 -20.91 -28.80 5.67
C GLU A 171 -19.74 -27.84 5.47
N LEU A 172 -19.85 -26.89 4.52
CA LEU A 172 -18.75 -26.00 4.17
C LEU A 172 -18.50 -24.93 5.24
N GLN A 173 -19.56 -24.35 5.83
CA GLN A 173 -19.40 -23.22 6.76
C GLN A 173 -18.54 -23.56 7.98
N PRO A 174 -18.79 -24.67 8.72
CA PRO A 174 -17.95 -25.03 9.87
C PRO A 174 -16.51 -25.30 9.45
N LEU A 175 -16.30 -25.92 8.29
CA LEU A 175 -14.96 -26.24 7.78
C LEU A 175 -14.19 -24.98 7.37
N ILE A 176 -14.85 -23.99 6.75
CA ILE A 176 -14.25 -22.69 6.43
C ILE A 176 -13.82 -21.99 7.72
N LEU A 177 -14.71 -21.90 8.72
CA LEU A 177 -14.44 -21.20 9.98
C LEU A 177 -13.31 -21.88 10.78
N SER A 178 -13.31 -23.21 10.83
CA SER A 178 -12.24 -23.99 11.46
C SER A 178 -10.89 -23.79 10.79
N LYS A 179 -10.82 -23.91 9.45
CA LYS A 179 -9.56 -23.73 8.71
C LYS A 179 -9.04 -22.30 8.72
N ALA A 180 -9.92 -21.31 8.86
CA ALA A 180 -9.53 -19.90 8.92
C ALA A 180 -8.68 -19.56 10.14
N ALA A 181 -8.81 -20.32 11.25
CA ALA A 181 -8.08 -20.06 12.50
C ALA A 181 -8.13 -18.57 12.93
N GLY A 182 -9.29 -17.94 12.78
CA GLY A 182 -9.49 -16.52 13.12
C GLY A 182 -8.96 -15.50 12.09
N VAL A 183 -8.37 -15.93 10.97
CA VAL A 183 -7.78 -15.03 9.97
C VAL A 183 -8.82 -14.55 8.96
N PHE A 184 -9.32 -13.32 9.13
CA PHE A 184 -10.36 -12.74 8.27
C PHE A 184 -9.98 -12.70 6.79
N MET A 185 -8.72 -12.34 6.47
CA MET A 185 -8.22 -12.32 5.09
C MET A 185 -8.28 -13.71 4.43
N TRP A 186 -8.03 -14.78 5.19
CA TRP A 186 -8.14 -16.14 4.68
C TRP A 186 -9.59 -16.44 4.29
N VAL A 187 -10.56 -16.08 5.14
CA VAL A 187 -11.99 -16.27 4.85
C VAL A 187 -12.42 -15.52 3.59
N VAL A 188 -12.02 -14.25 3.45
CA VAL A 188 -12.33 -13.43 2.26
C VAL A 188 -11.86 -14.12 0.99
N LEU A 189 -10.61 -14.60 0.97
CA LEU A 189 -10.01 -15.26 -0.19
C LEU A 189 -10.69 -16.60 -0.50
N VAL A 190 -10.92 -17.42 0.52
CA VAL A 190 -11.49 -18.76 0.35
C VAL A 190 -12.95 -18.69 -0.10
N VAL A 191 -13.75 -17.79 0.48
CA VAL A 191 -15.13 -17.56 0.03
C VAL A 191 -15.15 -17.11 -1.44
N ASP A 192 -14.27 -16.20 -1.86
CA ASP A 192 -14.17 -15.80 -3.27
C ASP A 192 -13.74 -16.96 -4.18
N ILE A 193 -12.78 -17.78 -3.76
CA ILE A 193 -12.35 -18.98 -4.49
C ILE A 193 -13.53 -19.94 -4.68
N LEU A 194 -14.25 -20.29 -3.61
CA LEU A 194 -15.39 -21.20 -3.67
C LEU A 194 -16.52 -20.62 -4.52
N ASN A 195 -16.81 -19.33 -4.40
CA ASN A 195 -17.80 -18.65 -5.22
C ASN A 195 -17.43 -18.65 -6.71
N LYS A 196 -16.13 -18.52 -7.05
CA LYS A 196 -15.65 -18.60 -8.44
C LYS A 196 -15.76 -20.02 -8.99
N GLU A 197 -15.42 -21.03 -8.20
CA GLU A 197 -15.54 -22.44 -8.58
C GLU A 197 -17.02 -22.85 -8.76
N TYR A 198 -17.90 -22.42 -7.86
CA TYR A 198 -19.34 -22.66 -7.97
C TYR A 198 -19.93 -22.03 -9.23
N ARG A 199 -19.57 -20.77 -9.54
CA ARG A 199 -19.97 -20.08 -10.79
C ARG A 199 -19.51 -20.81 -12.05
N ARG A 200 -18.40 -21.55 -11.99
CA ARG A 200 -17.89 -22.37 -13.09
C ARG A 200 -18.54 -23.76 -13.17
N GLY A 201 -19.51 -24.05 -12.28
CA GLY A 201 -20.20 -25.33 -12.24
C GLY A 201 -19.36 -26.46 -11.63
N ARG A 202 -18.34 -26.17 -10.82
CA ARG A 202 -17.55 -27.23 -10.17
C ARG A 202 -18.42 -28.06 -9.22
N MET A 203 -18.48 -29.35 -9.46
CA MET A 203 -19.25 -30.30 -8.64
C MET A 203 -18.51 -30.73 -7.35
N ALA A 204 -17.19 -30.54 -7.30
CA ALA A 204 -16.32 -31.02 -6.21
C ALA A 204 -15.85 -29.90 -5.26
N LEU A 205 -16.79 -29.09 -4.73
CA LEU A 205 -16.45 -27.99 -3.81
C LEU A 205 -15.91 -28.45 -2.46
N ARG A 206 -16.40 -29.58 -1.93
CA ARG A 206 -15.89 -30.22 -0.70
C ARG A 206 -14.40 -30.56 -0.82
N MET A 207 -14.03 -31.25 -1.90
CA MET A 207 -12.64 -31.57 -2.21
C MET A 207 -11.81 -30.30 -2.38
N ARG A 208 -12.35 -29.29 -3.07
CA ARG A 208 -11.63 -28.04 -3.25
C ARG A 208 -11.32 -27.34 -1.92
N LEU A 209 -12.27 -27.30 -0.99
CA LEU A 209 -12.02 -26.72 0.34
C LEU A 209 -11.01 -27.54 1.15
N ALA A 210 -11.01 -28.87 1.01
CA ALA A 210 -10.05 -29.74 1.67
C ALA A 210 -8.60 -29.50 1.18
N GLU A 211 -8.41 -29.28 -0.12
CA GLU A 211 -7.11 -28.96 -0.74
C GLU A 211 -6.55 -27.60 -0.33
N ILE A 212 -7.42 -26.65 0.02
CA ILE A 212 -6.99 -25.30 0.39
C ILE A 212 -6.22 -25.36 1.72
N PRO A 213 -4.99 -24.82 1.80
CA PRO A 213 -4.21 -24.81 3.04
C PRO A 213 -4.81 -23.85 4.06
N SER A 214 -4.71 -24.19 5.35
CA SER A 214 -5.15 -23.32 6.46
C SER A 214 -4.20 -22.15 6.71
N ASP A 215 -2.91 -22.31 6.39
CA ASP A 215 -1.93 -21.23 6.47
C ASP A 215 -2.13 -20.20 5.35
N LEU A 216 -2.14 -18.90 5.71
CA LEU A 216 -2.39 -17.82 4.76
C LEU A 216 -1.27 -17.68 3.71
N SER A 217 -0.02 -17.94 4.10
CA SER A 217 1.13 -17.85 3.20
C SER A 217 1.13 -18.99 2.18
N GLU A 218 0.81 -20.21 2.60
CA GLU A 218 0.59 -21.32 1.67
C GLU A 218 -0.67 -21.12 0.82
N LEU A 219 -1.71 -20.44 1.32
CA LEU A 219 -2.88 -20.05 0.50
C LEU A 219 -2.48 -19.06 -0.60
N PHE A 220 -1.67 -18.04 -0.30
CA PHE A 220 -1.17 -17.13 -1.34
C PHE A 220 -0.36 -17.88 -2.39
N LYS A 221 0.50 -18.81 -1.97
CA LYS A 221 1.27 -19.66 -2.88
C LYS A 221 0.36 -20.53 -3.76
N ASP A 222 -0.69 -21.14 -3.21
CA ASP A 222 -1.69 -21.92 -3.97
C ASP A 222 -2.40 -21.02 -5.00
N ILE A 223 -2.87 -19.83 -4.59
CA ILE A 223 -3.49 -18.86 -5.50
C ILE A 223 -2.55 -18.50 -6.66
N LEU A 224 -1.28 -18.24 -6.35
CA LEU A 224 -0.29 -17.83 -7.34
C LEU A 224 0.12 -18.97 -8.28
N ARG A 225 0.12 -20.23 -7.81
CA ARG A 225 0.45 -21.44 -8.60
C ARG A 225 -0.73 -22.12 -9.28
N ARG A 226 -1.96 -21.66 -9.04
CA ARG A 226 -3.20 -22.31 -9.49
C ARG A 226 -3.24 -22.69 -10.98
N ASP A 227 -2.57 -21.91 -11.83
CA ASP A 227 -2.36 -22.23 -13.23
C ASP A 227 -1.00 -21.69 -13.72
N ASN A 228 -0.45 -22.32 -14.76
CA ASN A 228 0.77 -21.85 -15.42
C ASN A 228 0.47 -20.83 -16.53
N LYS A 229 -0.68 -20.15 -16.46
CA LYS A 229 -1.06 -19.13 -17.45
C LYS A 229 -0.42 -17.80 -17.08
N ASN A 230 0.08 -17.07 -18.09
CA ASN A 230 0.59 -15.70 -17.95
C ASN A 230 1.65 -15.54 -16.82
N THR A 231 2.52 -16.54 -16.64
CA THR A 231 3.53 -16.56 -15.56
C THR A 231 4.48 -15.38 -15.61
N GLU A 232 4.92 -14.94 -16.80
CA GLU A 232 5.76 -13.74 -16.95
C GLU A 232 4.99 -12.47 -16.56
N ALA A 233 3.72 -12.35 -16.95
CA ALA A 233 2.89 -11.19 -16.56
C ALA A 233 2.69 -11.15 -15.04
N LEU A 234 2.49 -12.31 -14.41
CA LEU A 234 2.37 -12.43 -12.96
C LEU A 234 3.66 -12.02 -12.25
N LEU A 235 4.81 -12.51 -12.72
CA LEU A 235 6.11 -12.14 -12.17
C LEU A 235 6.33 -10.63 -12.29
N LEU A 236 6.15 -10.06 -13.48
CA LEU A 236 6.30 -8.62 -13.71
C LEU A 236 5.34 -7.81 -12.83
N CYS A 237 4.08 -8.24 -12.69
CA CYS A 237 3.09 -7.61 -11.82
C CYS A 237 3.59 -7.54 -10.37
N ILE A 238 4.07 -8.67 -9.84
CA ILE A 238 4.62 -8.75 -8.48
C ILE A 238 5.85 -7.86 -8.32
N LEU A 239 6.81 -7.93 -9.25
CA LEU A 239 8.04 -7.15 -9.19
C LEU A 239 7.76 -5.64 -9.21
N TRP A 240 6.86 -5.18 -10.08
CA TRP A 240 6.48 -3.77 -10.16
C TRP A 240 5.81 -3.28 -8.87
N ILE A 241 4.92 -4.06 -8.26
CA ILE A 241 4.29 -3.67 -6.99
C ILE A 241 5.29 -3.69 -5.83
N LEU A 242 6.28 -4.60 -5.85
CA LEU A 242 7.26 -4.75 -4.78
C LEU A 242 8.37 -3.68 -4.82
N TYR A 243 8.88 -3.40 -6.02
CA TYR A 243 10.18 -2.75 -6.22
C TYR A 243 10.12 -1.45 -7.02
N ALA A 244 8.95 -1.00 -7.48
CA ALA A 244 8.82 0.35 -8.01
C ALA A 244 9.29 1.38 -6.96
N LYS A 245 9.93 2.47 -7.43
CA LYS A 245 10.37 3.56 -6.54
C LYS A 245 9.18 4.17 -5.83
N ASP A 246 8.14 4.46 -6.60
CA ASP A 246 6.86 4.99 -6.18
C ASP A 246 5.73 4.11 -6.73
N PRO A 247 4.61 3.95 -6.01
CA PRO A 247 3.46 3.20 -6.52
C PRO A 247 2.98 3.73 -7.87
N LEU A 248 2.77 2.82 -8.82
CA LEU A 248 2.38 3.16 -10.20
C LEU A 248 0.89 3.45 -10.31
N ARG A 249 0.51 4.39 -11.19
CA ARG A 249 -0.88 4.60 -11.63
C ARG A 249 -1.33 3.42 -12.50
N PRO A 250 -2.64 3.11 -12.61
CA PRO A 250 -3.12 2.01 -13.44
C PRO A 250 -2.64 2.05 -14.90
N GLN A 251 -2.59 3.23 -15.52
CA GLN A 251 -2.12 3.41 -16.90
C GLN A 251 -0.61 3.19 -17.03
N GLU A 252 0.16 3.68 -16.06
CA GLU A 252 1.61 3.41 -15.99
C GLU A 252 1.86 1.92 -15.87
N PHE A 253 1.19 1.27 -14.91
CA PHE A 253 1.28 -0.15 -14.64
C PHE A 253 0.95 -1.01 -15.86
N TYR A 254 -0.04 -0.61 -16.65
CA TYR A 254 -0.38 -1.29 -17.88
C TYR A 254 0.77 -1.24 -18.91
N HIS A 255 1.39 -0.07 -19.09
CA HIS A 255 2.55 0.08 -19.97
C HIS A 255 3.80 -0.64 -19.44
N THR A 256 3.97 -0.75 -18.12
CA THR A 256 5.10 -1.49 -17.56
C THR A 256 5.02 -2.99 -17.87
N LEU A 257 3.82 -3.55 -17.80
CA LEU A 257 3.57 -4.94 -18.16
C LEU A 257 3.73 -5.18 -19.66
N TRP A 258 3.18 -4.30 -20.51
CA TRP A 258 3.40 -4.38 -21.96
C TRP A 258 4.90 -4.36 -22.30
N SER A 259 5.66 -3.43 -21.69
CA SER A 259 7.10 -3.32 -21.94
C SER A 259 7.86 -4.58 -21.53
N GLY A 260 7.58 -5.13 -20.34
CA GLY A 260 8.25 -6.35 -19.89
C GLY A 260 7.86 -7.59 -20.72
N LEU A 261 6.61 -7.70 -21.14
CA LEU A 261 6.14 -8.80 -21.99
C LEU A 261 6.67 -8.69 -23.42
N SER A 262 6.89 -7.48 -23.92
CA SER A 262 7.49 -7.24 -25.24
C SER A 262 8.92 -7.77 -25.33
N LEU A 263 9.70 -7.73 -24.24
CA LEU A 263 11.04 -8.35 -24.17
C LEU A 263 11.01 -9.88 -24.42
N LYS A 264 9.85 -10.51 -24.29
CA LYS A 264 9.64 -11.95 -24.50
C LYS A 264 8.78 -12.26 -25.74
N GLY A 265 8.38 -11.25 -26.52
CA GLY A 265 7.48 -11.43 -27.66
C GLY A 265 6.10 -11.98 -27.26
N LEU A 266 5.60 -11.63 -26.07
CA LEU A 266 4.33 -12.16 -25.53
C LEU A 266 3.14 -11.21 -25.75
N VAL A 267 3.36 -10.08 -26.40
CA VAL A 267 2.36 -9.05 -26.70
C VAL A 267 2.67 -8.44 -28.07
N ASP A 268 1.69 -7.75 -28.65
CA ASP A 268 1.86 -7.04 -29.92
C ASP A 268 2.94 -5.94 -29.81
N ASP A 269 3.69 -5.75 -30.91
CA ASP A 269 4.76 -4.74 -31.01
C ASP A 269 4.25 -3.30 -30.85
N ARG A 270 2.95 -3.07 -31.07
CA ARG A 270 2.34 -1.76 -30.94
C ARG A 270 2.12 -1.41 -29.48
N ILE A 271 2.60 -0.24 -29.07
CA ILE A 271 2.33 0.33 -27.74
C ILE A 271 0.80 0.44 -27.56
N PRO A 272 0.24 -0.05 -26.44
CA PRO A 272 -1.18 0.06 -26.17
C PRO A 272 -1.61 1.52 -26.04
N ASP A 273 -2.68 1.90 -26.73
CA ASP A 273 -3.27 3.22 -26.57
C ASP A 273 -4.08 3.28 -25.28
N VAL A 274 -3.60 4.04 -24.29
CA VAL A 274 -4.26 4.25 -22.99
C VAL A 274 -5.33 5.34 -23.00
N THR A 275 -5.39 6.16 -24.05
CA THR A 275 -6.30 7.32 -24.15
C THR A 275 -7.73 6.91 -24.54
N VAL A 276 -7.87 5.80 -25.25
CA VAL A 276 -9.18 5.23 -25.62
C VAL A 276 -9.83 4.59 -24.39
N LEU A 277 -10.84 5.25 -23.83
CA LEU A 277 -11.73 4.63 -22.84
C LEU A 277 -12.54 3.55 -23.55
N GLY A 278 -12.50 2.31 -23.03
CA GLY A 278 -13.24 1.20 -23.61
C GLY A 278 -14.73 1.53 -23.76
N THR A 279 -15.28 1.31 -24.95
CA THR A 279 -16.65 1.70 -25.35
C THR A 279 -17.76 0.80 -24.79
N GLY A 280 -17.48 -0.04 -23.77
CA GLY A 280 -18.45 -1.00 -23.28
C GLY A 280 -18.20 -1.46 -21.85
N THR A 281 -19.24 -1.35 -21.02
CA THR A 281 -19.31 -1.68 -19.59
C THR A 281 -18.40 -0.80 -18.72
N GLY A 282 -18.91 -0.21 -17.64
CA GLY A 282 -18.17 0.67 -16.73
C GLY A 282 -16.99 0.04 -15.98
N VAL A 283 -16.42 -1.05 -16.48
CA VAL A 283 -15.25 -1.74 -15.95
C VAL A 283 -14.00 -1.13 -16.56
N ASN A 284 -13.18 -0.51 -15.71
CA ASN A 284 -11.87 0.01 -16.08
C ASN A 284 -10.98 -1.14 -16.56
N ARG A 285 -10.63 -1.17 -17.86
CA ARG A 285 -9.78 -2.21 -18.48
C ARG A 285 -8.46 -2.44 -17.73
N PHE A 286 -7.88 -1.38 -17.15
CA PHE A 286 -6.64 -1.47 -16.39
C PHE A 286 -6.84 -2.25 -15.10
N SER A 287 -7.97 -2.05 -14.41
CA SER A 287 -8.34 -2.82 -13.23
C SER A 287 -8.50 -4.31 -13.56
N THR A 288 -9.14 -4.64 -14.69
CA THR A 288 -9.24 -6.03 -15.15
C THR A 288 -7.86 -6.65 -15.37
N TYR A 289 -6.95 -5.92 -16.00
CA TYR A 289 -5.59 -6.41 -16.27
C TYR A 289 -4.74 -6.55 -15.00
N ILE A 290 -4.87 -5.62 -14.04
CA ILE A 290 -4.23 -5.72 -12.73
C ILE A 290 -4.73 -6.97 -12.00
N ILE A 291 -6.05 -7.18 -11.95
CA ILE A 291 -6.66 -8.34 -11.27
C ILE A 291 -6.25 -9.64 -11.95
N SER A 292 -6.27 -9.71 -13.29
CA SER A 292 -5.92 -10.93 -14.03
C SER A 292 -4.43 -11.25 -13.89
N SER A 293 -3.55 -10.26 -14.01
CA SER A 293 -2.10 -10.44 -13.92
C SER A 293 -1.63 -10.79 -12.51
N SER A 294 -2.32 -10.30 -11.47
CA SER A 294 -2.00 -10.59 -10.06
C SER A 294 -2.74 -11.80 -9.48
N LYS A 295 -3.58 -12.47 -10.28
CA LYS A 295 -4.52 -13.51 -9.82
C LYS A 295 -5.44 -13.03 -8.68
N GLY A 296 -5.78 -11.74 -8.69
CA GLY A 296 -6.65 -11.08 -7.72
C GLY A 296 -5.95 -10.63 -6.44
N LEU A 297 -4.62 -10.72 -6.36
CA LEU A 297 -3.85 -10.26 -5.20
C LEU A 297 -3.40 -8.79 -5.30
N ALA A 298 -3.72 -8.10 -6.39
CA ALA A 298 -3.51 -6.67 -6.56
C ALA A 298 -4.82 -5.93 -6.89
N GLU A 299 -4.86 -4.67 -6.47
CA GLU A 299 -5.99 -3.76 -6.65
C GLU A 299 -5.52 -2.34 -6.97
N THR A 300 -6.48 -1.46 -7.22
CA THR A 300 -6.27 -0.02 -7.37
C THR A 300 -6.84 0.71 -6.15
N THR A 301 -6.07 1.63 -5.56
CA THR A 301 -6.53 2.42 -4.41
C THR A 301 -7.74 3.28 -4.75
N LYS A 302 -8.62 3.48 -3.77
CA LYS A 302 -9.80 4.35 -3.88
C LYS A 302 -9.46 5.79 -3.47
N SER A 303 -8.54 6.42 -4.19
CA SER A 303 -8.08 7.79 -3.96
C SER A 303 -8.29 8.67 -5.19
N SER A 304 -8.16 9.99 -5.04
CA SER A 304 -8.18 10.93 -6.16
C SER A 304 -7.05 10.68 -7.17
N GLN A 305 -5.93 10.11 -6.69
CA GLN A 305 -4.83 9.62 -7.50
C GLN A 305 -4.65 8.12 -7.27
N PRO A 306 -5.38 7.27 -8.03
CA PRO A 306 -5.35 5.82 -7.85
C PRO A 306 -3.96 5.24 -8.13
N ARG A 307 -3.52 4.34 -7.25
CA ARG A 307 -2.24 3.62 -7.33
C ARG A 307 -2.47 2.11 -7.28
N VAL A 308 -1.60 1.34 -7.93
CA VAL A 308 -1.62 -0.11 -7.90
C VAL A 308 -0.92 -0.62 -6.65
N GLN A 309 -1.56 -1.52 -5.91
CA GLN A 309 -1.02 -2.12 -4.69
C GLN A 309 -1.49 -3.56 -4.51
N PHE A 310 -0.87 -4.30 -3.59
CA PHE A 310 -1.45 -5.57 -3.14
C PHE A 310 -2.73 -5.32 -2.32
N ILE A 311 -3.68 -6.24 -2.41
CA ILE A 311 -4.96 -6.21 -1.66
C ILE A 311 -4.75 -6.18 -0.13
N HIS A 312 -3.60 -6.66 0.34
CA HIS A 312 -3.28 -6.69 1.75
C HIS A 312 -1.76 -6.76 1.98
N LYS A 313 -1.31 -6.26 3.14
CA LYS A 313 0.10 -6.31 3.55
C LYS A 313 0.66 -7.74 3.64
N SER A 314 -0.17 -8.70 4.07
CA SER A 314 0.25 -10.11 4.19
C SER A 314 0.73 -10.70 2.87
N VAL A 315 0.28 -10.20 1.71
CA VAL A 315 0.79 -10.64 0.40
C VAL A 315 2.28 -10.27 0.25
N ARG A 316 2.64 -9.04 0.63
CA ARG A 316 4.04 -8.59 0.62
C ARG A 316 4.89 -9.36 1.62
N ASP A 317 4.36 -9.60 2.82
CA ASP A 317 5.05 -10.38 3.84
C ASP A 317 5.32 -11.82 3.36
N PHE A 318 4.34 -12.47 2.74
CA PHE A 318 4.55 -13.77 2.10
C PHE A 318 5.67 -13.71 1.03
N LEU A 319 5.59 -12.76 0.11
CA LEU A 319 6.54 -12.66 -1.01
C LEU A 319 7.98 -12.40 -0.54
N ILE A 320 8.16 -11.53 0.47
CA ILE A 320 9.46 -11.06 0.93
C ILE A 320 9.93 -11.81 2.18
N LYS A 321 9.18 -11.75 3.29
CA LYS A 321 9.59 -12.32 4.59
C LYS A 321 9.56 -13.84 4.59
N ASP A 322 8.53 -14.43 4.00
CA ASP A 322 8.37 -15.90 3.96
C ASP A 322 9.04 -16.55 2.74
N LYS A 323 9.87 -15.75 2.03
CA LYS A 323 10.61 -16.13 0.82
C LYS A 323 9.69 -16.68 -0.29
N GLY A 324 8.45 -16.19 -0.35
CA GLY A 324 7.46 -16.58 -1.34
C GLY A 324 7.94 -16.36 -2.77
N LEU A 325 8.63 -15.25 -3.04
CA LEU A 325 9.15 -14.94 -4.37
C LEU A 325 10.16 -16.00 -4.85
N TYR A 326 11.11 -16.41 -3.99
CA TYR A 326 12.06 -17.49 -4.28
C TYR A 326 11.37 -18.86 -4.43
N LYS A 327 10.38 -19.16 -3.57
CA LYS A 327 9.60 -20.40 -3.69
C LYS A 327 8.85 -20.47 -5.01
N LEU A 328 8.34 -19.34 -5.53
CA LEU A 328 7.55 -19.28 -6.75
C LEU A 328 8.41 -19.24 -8.02
N TRP A 329 9.54 -18.53 -8.00
CA TRP A 329 10.49 -18.40 -9.11
C TRP A 329 11.93 -18.64 -8.61
N PRO A 330 12.35 -19.90 -8.44
CA PRO A 330 13.70 -20.25 -7.98
C PRO A 330 14.82 -19.69 -8.88
N GLU A 331 14.53 -19.44 -10.16
CA GLU A 331 15.44 -18.84 -11.12
C GLU A 331 15.86 -17.40 -10.79
N LEU A 332 15.13 -16.72 -9.90
CA LEU A 332 15.54 -15.43 -9.35
C LEU A 332 16.66 -15.56 -8.30
N GLY A 333 17.04 -16.78 -7.91
CA GLY A 333 18.08 -17.03 -6.92
C GLY A 333 17.75 -16.48 -5.52
N PHE A 334 18.73 -16.47 -4.62
CA PHE A 334 18.55 -15.94 -3.26
C PHE A 334 18.42 -14.41 -3.24
N ASP A 335 19.04 -13.71 -4.18
CA ASP A 335 18.94 -12.25 -4.34
C ASP A 335 17.88 -11.87 -5.38
N CYS A 336 16.63 -12.20 -5.06
CA CYS A 336 15.48 -11.87 -5.91
C CYS A 336 15.33 -10.36 -6.13
N GLU A 337 15.81 -9.52 -5.20
CA GLU A 337 15.69 -8.06 -5.28
C GLU A 337 16.57 -7.53 -6.41
N SER A 338 17.87 -7.87 -6.44
CA SER A 338 18.77 -7.40 -7.50
C SER A 338 18.33 -7.89 -8.89
N LEU A 339 17.92 -9.16 -9.00
CA LEU A 339 17.43 -9.72 -10.28
C LEU A 339 16.08 -9.14 -10.69
N GLY A 340 15.19 -8.88 -9.72
CA GLY A 340 13.96 -8.15 -9.95
C GLY A 340 14.24 -6.76 -10.52
N HIS A 341 15.12 -5.99 -9.89
CA HIS A 341 15.52 -4.66 -10.37
C HIS A 341 16.20 -4.70 -11.74
N LYS A 342 16.99 -5.73 -12.06
CA LYS A 342 17.52 -5.94 -13.42
C LYS A 342 16.40 -6.09 -14.45
N LYS A 343 15.37 -6.92 -14.17
CA LYS A 343 14.20 -7.07 -15.05
C LYS A 343 13.45 -5.74 -15.21
N LEU A 344 13.20 -5.02 -14.12
CA LEU A 344 12.51 -3.71 -14.17
C LEU A 344 13.31 -2.69 -14.98
N LYS A 345 14.64 -2.65 -14.82
CA LYS A 345 15.54 -1.82 -15.63
C LYS A 345 15.42 -2.15 -17.11
N GLN A 346 15.40 -3.43 -17.50
CA GLN A 346 15.24 -3.83 -18.90
C GLN A 346 13.91 -3.36 -19.50
N CYS A 347 12.82 -3.40 -18.72
CA CYS A 347 11.54 -2.84 -19.12
C CYS A 347 11.67 -1.32 -19.35
N CYS A 348 12.24 -0.59 -18.39
CA CYS A 348 12.50 0.85 -18.54
C CYS A 348 13.33 1.16 -19.79
N SER A 349 14.41 0.42 -20.05
CA SER A 349 15.25 0.61 -21.23
C SER A 349 14.50 0.37 -22.54
N LEU A 350 13.72 -0.71 -22.65
CA LEU A 350 12.94 -0.98 -23.85
C LEU A 350 11.92 0.14 -24.10
N TYR A 351 11.23 0.58 -23.04
CA TYR A 351 10.23 1.63 -23.15
C TYR A 351 10.86 2.98 -23.55
N MET A 352 11.99 3.36 -22.94
CA MET A 352 12.70 4.60 -23.25
C MET A 352 13.24 4.64 -24.69
N ASN A 353 13.70 3.49 -25.20
CA ASN A 353 14.31 3.38 -26.53
C ASN A 353 13.31 3.03 -27.64
N ASN A 354 12.00 3.05 -27.36
CA ASN A 354 11.01 2.76 -28.38
C ASN A 354 10.93 3.89 -29.42
N THR A 355 11.02 3.53 -30.70
CA THR A 355 11.08 4.49 -31.82
C THR A 355 9.93 5.49 -31.85
N LEU A 356 8.70 5.06 -31.54
CA LEU A 356 7.53 5.94 -31.53
C LEU A 356 7.65 6.98 -30.41
N ILE A 357 8.07 6.54 -29.23
CA ILE A 357 8.31 7.42 -28.07
C ILE A 357 9.43 8.41 -28.39
N CYS A 358 10.58 7.94 -28.88
CA CYS A 358 11.69 8.81 -29.25
C CYS A 358 11.28 9.85 -30.30
N THR A 359 10.49 9.45 -31.30
CA THR A 359 9.97 10.35 -32.34
C THR A 359 9.03 11.40 -31.77
N SER A 360 8.08 10.99 -30.92
CA SER A 360 7.13 11.91 -30.26
C SER A 360 7.83 12.90 -29.33
N VAL A 361 8.84 12.45 -28.58
CA VAL A 361 9.65 13.30 -27.71
C VAL A 361 10.52 14.27 -28.52
N SER A 362 11.14 13.82 -29.61
CA SER A 362 12.00 14.67 -30.46
C SER A 362 11.25 15.78 -31.19
N ARG A 363 9.93 15.62 -31.37
CA ARG A 363 9.06 16.65 -31.94
C ARG A 363 8.70 17.77 -30.96
N LEU A 364 9.02 17.61 -29.66
CA LEU A 364 8.82 18.68 -28.69
C LEU A 364 9.86 19.80 -28.88
N PRO A 365 9.42 21.07 -28.95
CA PRO A 365 10.33 22.19 -28.82
C PRO A 365 11.08 22.14 -27.46
N LEU A 366 12.33 22.60 -27.44
CA LEU A 366 13.14 22.75 -26.21
C LEU A 366 12.38 23.57 -25.14
N GLU A 367 11.66 24.60 -25.57
CA GLU A 367 10.76 25.43 -24.75
C GLU A 367 9.30 24.95 -24.84
N SER A 368 9.06 23.65 -24.82
CA SER A 368 7.71 23.10 -24.89
C SER A 368 6.84 23.57 -23.71
N ASN A 369 5.72 24.21 -24.03
CA ASN A 369 4.70 24.60 -23.06
C ASN A 369 4.18 23.38 -22.29
N SER A 370 3.73 23.61 -21.05
CA SER A 370 3.24 22.56 -20.13
C SER A 370 2.15 21.65 -20.73
N LYS A 371 1.42 22.13 -21.75
CA LYS A 371 0.39 21.37 -22.46
C LYS A 371 0.96 20.21 -23.30
N CYS A 372 1.99 20.44 -24.12
CA CYS A 372 2.57 19.40 -24.97
C CYS A 372 3.23 18.29 -24.14
N ARG A 373 3.87 18.65 -23.01
CA ARG A 373 4.41 17.65 -22.07
C ARG A 373 3.30 16.80 -21.44
N LYS A 374 2.14 17.40 -21.14
CA LYS A 374 0.97 16.66 -20.64
C LYS A 374 0.38 15.73 -21.70
N GLU A 375 0.33 16.15 -22.96
CA GLU A 375 -0.15 15.30 -24.07
C GLU A 375 0.71 14.04 -24.22
N ILE A 376 2.04 14.19 -24.27
CA ILE A 376 2.96 13.05 -24.31
C ILE A 376 2.86 12.20 -23.04
N SER A 377 2.74 12.82 -21.86
CA SER A 377 2.55 12.07 -20.62
C SER A 377 1.22 11.33 -20.57
N ASN A 378 0.19 11.74 -21.32
CA ASN A 378 -1.09 11.04 -21.40
C ASN A 378 -1.02 9.87 -22.39
N GLU A 379 -0.33 10.06 -23.52
CA GLU A 379 -0.11 9.02 -24.53
C GLU A 379 0.87 7.92 -24.03
N TYR A 380 1.92 8.34 -23.32
CA TYR A 380 2.99 7.49 -22.80
C TYR A 380 3.12 7.64 -21.27
N PRO A 381 2.13 7.17 -20.49
CA PRO A 381 2.04 7.39 -19.04
C PRO A 381 3.28 6.92 -18.27
N PHE A 382 3.93 5.85 -18.72
CA PHE A 382 5.10 5.28 -18.05
C PHE A 382 6.40 6.07 -18.30
N LEU A 383 6.44 6.98 -19.28
CA LEU A 383 7.66 7.68 -19.69
C LEU A 383 8.29 8.50 -18.55
N GLN A 384 7.45 9.23 -17.80
CA GLN A 384 7.93 10.05 -16.68
C GLN A 384 8.63 9.18 -15.63
N TYR A 385 7.98 8.09 -15.18
CA TYR A 385 8.57 7.17 -14.23
C TYR A 385 9.91 6.61 -14.74
N VAL A 386 9.95 6.16 -16.00
CA VAL A 386 11.16 5.60 -16.62
C VAL A 386 12.31 6.60 -16.61
N SER A 387 12.05 7.85 -17.02
CA SER A 387 13.06 8.91 -17.06
C SER A 387 13.65 9.26 -15.68
N GLN A 388 12.85 9.11 -14.62
CA GLN A 388 13.25 9.46 -13.26
C GLN A 388 13.87 8.28 -12.50
N ASN A 389 13.47 7.05 -12.81
CA ASN A 389 13.72 5.88 -11.94
C ASN A 389 14.54 4.76 -12.60
N ILE A 390 14.97 4.88 -13.87
CA ILE A 390 15.83 3.86 -14.48
C ILE A 390 17.18 3.71 -13.74
N LEU A 391 17.76 4.82 -13.29
CA LEU A 391 19.00 4.80 -12.50
C LEU A 391 18.77 4.26 -11.09
N TYR A 392 17.59 4.49 -10.50
CA TYR A 392 17.22 3.86 -9.22
C TYR A 392 17.22 2.32 -9.33
N HIS A 393 16.60 1.76 -10.37
CA HIS A 393 16.62 0.32 -10.60
C HIS A 393 18.02 -0.21 -10.94
N THR A 394 18.82 0.58 -11.67
CA THR A 394 20.22 0.26 -11.98
C THR A 394 21.05 0.15 -10.70
N ASN A 395 20.96 1.14 -9.82
CA ASN A 395 21.67 1.17 -8.55
C ASN A 395 21.23 0.03 -7.61
N ALA A 396 19.94 -0.27 -7.56
CA ALA A 396 19.44 -1.36 -6.74
C ALA A 396 19.90 -2.75 -7.26
N ALA A 397 19.98 -2.93 -8.59
CA ALA A 397 20.54 -4.14 -9.20
C ALA A 397 22.06 -4.28 -9.01
N ALA A 398 22.78 -3.18 -8.82
CA ALA A 398 24.24 -3.14 -8.68
C ALA A 398 24.76 -3.89 -7.43
N LYS A 399 23.89 -4.20 -6.46
CA LYS A 399 24.24 -5.00 -5.27
C LYS A 399 24.82 -6.38 -5.64
N ALA A 400 24.35 -6.98 -6.74
CA ALA A 400 24.81 -8.30 -7.18
C ALA A 400 25.11 -8.40 -8.69
N ILE A 401 24.82 -7.35 -9.47
CA ILE A 401 24.87 -7.41 -10.93
C ILE A 401 25.72 -6.24 -11.45
N PRO A 402 26.81 -6.48 -12.20
CA PRO A 402 27.61 -5.42 -12.80
C PRO A 402 26.78 -4.53 -13.75
N GLN A 403 27.02 -3.21 -13.74
CA GLN A 403 26.23 -2.22 -14.47
C GLN A 403 27.03 -1.43 -15.52
N GLU A 404 28.32 -1.73 -15.70
CA GLU A 404 29.26 -0.98 -16.55
C GLU A 404 28.76 -0.93 -18.00
N ALA A 405 28.34 -2.06 -18.57
CA ALA A 405 27.83 -2.13 -19.94
C ALA A 405 26.59 -1.24 -20.14
N PHE A 406 25.70 -1.18 -19.14
CA PHE A 406 24.52 -0.32 -19.21
C PHE A 406 24.94 1.15 -19.14
N LEU A 407 25.77 1.53 -18.17
CA LEU A 407 26.22 2.90 -17.96
C LEU A 407 27.01 3.45 -19.16
N SER A 408 27.84 2.63 -19.79
CA SER A 408 28.58 3.00 -21.01
C SER A 408 27.67 3.28 -22.21
N SER A 409 26.47 2.69 -22.24
CA SER A 409 25.50 2.87 -23.32
C SER A 409 24.38 3.85 -22.98
N PHE A 410 24.31 4.32 -21.73
CA PHE A 410 23.22 5.15 -21.25
C PHE A 410 23.44 6.61 -21.67
N PRO A 411 22.48 7.25 -22.37
CA PRO A 411 22.65 8.62 -22.81
C PRO A 411 22.66 9.56 -21.59
N ILE A 412 23.82 10.14 -21.30
CA ILE A 412 23.95 11.22 -20.31
C ILE A 412 23.64 12.53 -21.04
N PRO A 413 22.67 13.33 -20.58
CA PRO A 413 22.53 14.70 -21.07
C PRO A 413 23.82 15.46 -20.75
N ASN A 414 24.53 15.93 -21.78
CA ASN A 414 25.68 16.82 -21.60
C ASN A 414 25.27 18.17 -21.01
#